data_AF-A0A1W9VAU6-F1
#
_entry.id   AF-A0A1W9VAU6-F1
#
_cell.length_a   1.000
_cell.length_b   1.000
_cell.length_c   1.000
_cell.angle_alpha   90.00
_cell.angle_beta   90.00
_cell.angle_gamma   90.00
#
_symmetry.space_group_name_H-M   'P 1'
#
loop_
_entity.id
_entity.type
_entity.pdbx_description
1 polymer ?
#
loop_
_entity_poly.entity_id
_entity_poly.type
_entity_poly.pdbx_seq_one_letter_code
_entity_poly.pdbx_strand_id
1 'polypeptide(L)'
;MLENVSSCKSPQQMLGTIIKTYFARSRKIDPARIVSLSIMPCTAKKYEATRPEMRDSGYRDVDYVLTTRELAQMIRQAGLNFNSLKEPPANPEIP
;
A
#
# COMPACT_ATOMS: atom_id res chain seq x y z
N MET A 1 8.31 27.50 -1.57
CA MET A 1 8.21 26.32 -2.48
C MET A 1 7.07 25.38 -2.14
N LEU A 2 6.59 25.28 -0.88
CA LEU A 2 5.48 24.39 -0.53
C LEU A 2 4.20 24.64 -1.35
N GLU A 3 3.91 25.90 -1.68
CA GLU A 3 2.76 26.29 -2.52
C GLU A 3 2.88 25.85 -3.99
N ASN A 4 4.08 25.49 -4.43
CA ASN A 4 4.33 25.04 -5.81
C ASN A 4 4.25 23.52 -5.96
N VAL A 5 4.13 22.78 -4.84
CA VAL A 5 4.00 21.33 -4.86
C VAL A 5 2.57 21.00 -5.27
N SER A 6 2.41 20.01 -6.15
CA SER A 6 1.09 19.54 -6.56
C SER A 6 0.23 19.16 -5.36
N SER A 7 -1.06 19.50 -5.41
CA SER A 7 -2.05 19.06 -4.42
C SER A 7 -2.30 17.55 -4.45
N CYS A 8 -1.84 16.85 -5.49
CA CYS A 8 -1.98 15.42 -5.61
C CYS A 8 -1.25 14.69 -4.46
N LYS A 9 -1.97 13.76 -3.84
CA LYS A 9 -1.38 12.73 -3.01
C LYS A 9 -0.38 11.89 -3.81
N SER A 10 0.58 11.28 -3.13
CA SER A 10 1.46 10.30 -3.78
C SER A 10 0.70 9.02 -4.16
N PRO A 11 1.20 8.18 -5.09
CA PRO A 11 0.51 6.96 -5.50
C PRO A 11 0.15 6.02 -4.35
N GLN A 12 1.02 5.93 -3.33
CA GLN A 12 0.75 5.16 -2.11
C GLN A 12 -0.51 5.66 -1.40
N GLN A 13 -0.62 6.97 -1.21
CA GLN A 13 -1.72 7.57 -0.45
C GLN A 13 -3.02 7.63 -1.26
N MET A 14 -2.91 7.88 -2.57
CA MET A 14 -4.05 7.77 -3.49
C MET A 14 -4.64 6.35 -3.45
N LEU A 15 -3.81 5.33 -3.62
CA LEU A 15 -4.26 3.95 -3.62
C LEU A 15 -4.84 3.53 -2.25
N GLY A 16 -4.20 3.92 -1.14
CA GLY A 16 -4.72 3.67 0.20
C GLY A 16 -6.13 4.24 0.41
N THR A 17 -6.35 5.47 -0.04
CA THR A 17 -7.67 6.12 0.00
C THR A 17 -8.69 5.36 -0.85
N ILE A 18 -8.33 4.98 -2.09
CA ILE A 18 -9.20 4.25 -3.03
C ILE A 18 -9.58 2.88 -2.48
N ILE A 19 -8.64 2.17 -1.86
CA ILE A 19 -8.87 0.84 -1.28
C ILE A 19 -9.93 0.90 -0.17
N LYS A 20 -9.81 1.86 0.76
CA LYS A 20 -10.72 1.99 1.90
C LYS A 20 -12.04 2.69 1.58
N THR A 21 -12.18 3.27 0.40
CA THR A 21 -13.41 3.95 -0.04
C THR A 21 -14.09 3.20 -1.19
N TYR A 22 -13.57 3.36 -2.40
CA TYR A 22 -14.15 2.80 -3.62
C TYR A 22 -14.16 1.27 -3.61
N PHE A 23 -13.03 0.63 -3.30
CA PHE A 23 -12.92 -0.83 -3.28
C PHE A 23 -13.73 -1.45 -2.13
N ALA A 24 -13.65 -0.88 -0.92
CA ALA A 24 -14.45 -1.31 0.22
C ALA A 24 -15.96 -1.31 -0.11
N ARG A 25 -16.45 -0.23 -0.74
CA ARG A 25 -17.84 -0.11 -1.20
C ARG A 25 -18.18 -1.14 -2.29
N SER A 26 -17.33 -1.30 -3.31
CA SER A 26 -17.61 -2.20 -4.43
C SER A 26 -17.62 -3.68 -4.02
N ARG A 27 -16.79 -4.04 -3.03
CA ARG A 27 -16.73 -5.39 -2.47
C ARG A 27 -17.64 -5.61 -1.26
N LYS A 28 -18.40 -4.59 -0.82
CA LYS A 28 -19.25 -4.61 0.39
C LYS A 28 -18.47 -5.04 1.65
N ILE A 29 -17.24 -4.58 1.78
CA ILE A 29 -16.36 -4.81 2.93
C ILE A 29 -16.38 -3.57 3.81
N ASP A 30 -16.50 -3.77 5.13
CA ASP A 30 -16.31 -2.69 6.11
C ASP A 30 -14.86 -2.17 6.03
N PRO A 31 -14.63 -0.87 5.74
CA PRO A 31 -13.30 -0.28 5.69
C PRO A 31 -12.46 -0.52 6.96
N ALA A 32 -13.10 -0.62 8.14
CA ALA A 32 -12.41 -0.90 9.40
C ALA A 32 -11.74 -2.28 9.43
N ARG A 33 -12.19 -3.22 8.58
CA ARG A 33 -11.63 -4.56 8.44
C ARG A 33 -10.50 -4.65 7.41
N ILE A 34 -10.20 -3.57 6.71
CA ILE A 34 -9.15 -3.55 5.69
C ILE A 34 -7.84 -3.06 6.29
N VAL A 35 -6.81 -3.91 6.23
CA VAL A 35 -5.43 -3.54 6.51
C VAL A 35 -4.71 -3.27 5.18
N SER A 36 -4.39 -2.01 4.94
CA SER A 36 -3.64 -1.52 3.79
C SER A 36 -2.14 -1.55 4.09
N LEU A 37 -1.44 -2.53 3.51
CA LEU A 37 0.02 -2.66 3.61
C LEU A 37 0.67 -2.30 2.29
N SER A 38 1.60 -1.34 2.32
CA SER A 38 2.34 -0.89 1.15
C SER A 38 3.78 -1.41 1.16
N ILE A 39 4.29 -1.79 -0.01
CA ILE A 39 5.68 -2.23 -0.20
C ILE A 39 6.41 -1.16 -1.00
N MET A 40 7.48 -0.61 -0.44
CA MET A 40 8.16 0.56 -1.02
C MET A 40 9.68 0.41 -1.00
N PRO A 41 10.41 0.91 -2.00
CA PRO A 41 11.87 0.97 -1.96
C PRO A 41 12.40 2.15 -1.11
N CYS A 42 11.54 2.83 -0.36
CA CYS A 42 11.85 4.09 0.34
C CYS A 42 11.44 4.02 1.82
N THR A 43 12.30 4.50 2.71
CA THR A 43 12.00 4.59 4.15
C THR A 43 11.08 5.77 4.48
N ALA A 44 11.18 6.89 3.76
CA ALA A 44 10.35 8.08 3.99
C ALA A 44 8.85 7.81 3.81
N LYS A 45 8.48 6.79 3.02
CA LYS A 45 7.10 6.36 2.85
C LYS A 45 6.45 5.85 4.15
N LYS A 46 7.24 5.35 5.10
CA LYS A 46 6.77 5.02 6.45
C LYS A 46 6.26 6.26 7.17
N TYR A 47 7.05 7.35 7.14
CA TYR A 47 6.67 8.63 7.73
C TYR A 47 5.46 9.24 7.02
N GLU A 48 5.44 9.20 5.68
CA GLU A 48 4.30 9.71 4.91
C GLU A 48 2.99 9.02 5.32
N ALA A 49 3.00 7.70 5.52
CA ALA A 49 1.83 6.95 5.97
C ALA A 49 1.37 7.28 7.40
N THR A 50 2.23 7.85 8.25
CA THR A 50 1.89 8.25 9.62
C THR A 50 1.41 9.69 9.74
N ARG A 51 1.45 10.48 8.66
CA ARG A 51 1.04 11.89 8.67
C ARG A 51 -0.43 12.03 9.11
N PRO A 52 -0.77 12.91 10.07
CA PRO A 52 -2.13 13.06 10.58
C PRO A 52 -3.18 13.32 9.50
N GLU A 53 -2.80 14.06 8.46
CA GLU A 53 -3.64 14.43 7.32
C GLU A 53 -3.87 13.29 6.31
N MET A 54 -3.15 12.16 6.40
CA MET A 54 -3.30 11.02 5.48
C MET A 54 -4.42 10.07 5.97
N ARG A 55 -5.63 10.65 6.07
CA ARG A 55 -6.83 10.02 6.64
C ARG A 55 -8.12 10.34 5.89
N ASP A 56 -8.06 10.61 4.59
CA ASP A 56 -9.24 11.05 3.83
C ASP A 56 -10.31 9.94 3.72
N SER A 57 -9.93 8.68 3.90
CA SER A 57 -10.88 7.57 4.00
C SER A 57 -11.68 7.53 5.31
N GLY A 58 -11.41 8.42 6.27
CA GLY A 58 -11.91 8.35 7.65
C GLY A 58 -11.12 7.38 8.54
N TYR A 59 -10.20 6.62 7.94
CA TYR A 59 -9.22 5.77 8.60
C TYR A 59 -7.83 6.20 8.18
N ARG A 60 -6.79 5.59 8.75
CA ARG A 60 -5.45 5.73 8.21
C ARG A 60 -5.43 5.15 6.78
N ASP A 61 -5.11 5.96 5.78
CA ASP A 61 -5.23 5.54 4.37
C ASP A 61 -4.28 4.35 4.05
N VAL A 62 -3.10 4.35 4.67
CA VAL A 62 -2.12 3.24 4.63
C VAL A 62 -1.68 2.87 6.03
N ASP A 63 -1.97 1.65 6.47
CA ASP A 63 -1.76 1.20 7.84
C ASP A 63 -0.29 0.87 8.11
N TYR A 64 0.33 0.15 7.17
CA TYR A 64 1.71 -0.29 7.28
C TYR A 64 2.48 -0.06 5.98
N VAL A 65 3.78 0.19 6.12
CA VAL A 65 4.70 0.29 4.99
C VAL A 65 5.91 -0.57 5.27
N LEU A 66 6.16 -1.54 4.41
CA LEU A 66 7.37 -2.36 4.40
C LEU A 66 8.33 -1.85 3.34
N THR A 67 9.61 -1.87 3.65
CA THR A 67 10.65 -1.71 2.65
C THR A 67 10.82 -2.98 1.83
N THR A 68 11.37 -2.87 0.63
CA THR A 68 11.75 -4.04 -0.19
C THR A 68 12.65 -5.01 0.59
N ARG A 69 13.52 -4.50 1.48
CA ARG A 69 14.39 -5.34 2.33
C ARG A 69 13.61 -6.11 3.39
N GLU A 70 12.63 -5.47 4.04
CA GLU A 70 11.78 -6.13 5.04
C GLU A 70 10.92 -7.23 4.40
N LEU A 71 10.35 -6.97 3.22
CA LEU A 71 9.65 -8.01 2.46
C LEU A 71 10.57 -9.18 2.12
N ALA A 72 11.79 -8.91 1.64
CA ALA A 72 12.76 -9.96 1.34
C ALA A 72 13.14 -10.79 2.57
N GLN A 73 13.20 -10.18 3.76
CA GLN A 73 13.41 -10.90 5.02
C GLN A 73 12.21 -11.79 5.36
N MET A 74 10.97 -11.27 5.23
CA MET A 74 9.75 -12.06 5.47
C MET A 74 9.66 -13.28 4.55
N ILE A 75 9.99 -13.14 3.26
CA ILE A 75 10.00 -14.24 2.31
C ILE A 75 10.98 -15.34 2.75
N ARG A 76 12.20 -14.97 3.19
CA ARG A 76 13.19 -15.93 3.70
C ARG A 76 12.73 -16.60 4.99
N GLN A 77 12.13 -15.84 5.91
CA GLN A 77 11.59 -16.36 7.18
C GLN A 77 10.43 -17.33 6.98
N ALA A 78 9.63 -17.14 5.93
CA ALA A 78 8.57 -18.06 5.53
C ALA A 78 9.10 -19.39 4.92
N GLY A 79 10.42 -19.55 4.77
CA GLY A 79 11.03 -20.73 4.15
C GLY A 79 10.86 -20.79 2.62
N LEU A 80 10.50 -19.67 1.98
CA LEU A 80 10.25 -19.61 0.54
C LEU A 80 11.55 -19.38 -0.23
N ASN A 81 11.86 -20.28 -1.17
CA ASN A 81 12.90 -20.03 -2.16
C ASN A 81 12.33 -19.22 -3.34
N PHE A 82 12.44 -17.90 -3.23
CA PHE A 82 11.92 -16.94 -4.22
C PHE A 82 12.38 -17.25 -5.66
N ASN A 83 13.63 -17.69 -5.84
CA ASN A 83 14.20 -17.99 -7.16
C ASN A 83 13.60 -19.24 -7.82
N SER A 84 12.93 -20.09 -7.06
CA SER A 84 12.27 -21.30 -7.57
C SER A 84 10.79 -21.10 -7.88
N LEU A 85 10.25 -19.91 -7.61
CA LEU A 85 8.85 -19.61 -7.90
C LEU A 85 8.65 -19.54 -9.42
N LYS A 86 7.59 -20.22 -9.88
CA LYS A 86 7.12 -20.07 -11.26
C LYS A 86 6.43 -18.72 -11.40
N GLU A 87 6.58 -18.11 -12.57
CA GLU A 87 5.80 -16.92 -12.88
C GLU A 87 4.30 -17.22 -12.78
N PRO A 88 3.50 -16.35 -12.15
CA PRO A 88 2.07 -16.50 -12.16
C PRO A 88 1.55 -16.36 -13.61
N PRO A 89 0.42 -17.00 -13.95
CA PRO A 89 -0.22 -16.77 -15.23
C PRO A 89 -0.56 -15.28 -15.37
N ALA A 90 -0.47 -14.76 -16.61
CA ALA A 90 -0.87 -13.40 -16.90
C ALA A 90 -2.31 -13.16 -16.44
N ASN A 91 -2.52 -12.15 -15.59
CA ASN A 91 -3.85 -11.77 -15.15
C ASN A 91 -4.40 -10.72 -16.12
N PRO A 92 -5.39 -11.03 -16.98
CA PRO A 92 -5.95 -10.07 -17.93
C PRO A 92 -6.69 -8.90 -17.25
N GLU A 93 -6.96 -8.98 -15.95
CA GLU A 93 -7.61 -7.92 -15.16
C GLU A 93 -6.61 -6.93 -14.55
N ILE A 94 -5.30 -7.18 -14.60
CA ILE A 94 -4.25 -6.29 -14.10
C ILE A 94 -3.30 -5.99 -15.27
N PRO A 95 -3.33 -4.77 -15.84
CA PRO A 95 -2.50 -4.40 -16.99
C PRO A 95 -1.00 -4.41 -16.68
#